data_AF-A0A1F5S283-F1
#
_entry.id   AF-A0A1F5S283-F1
#
_cell.length_a   1.000
_cell.length_b   1.000
_cell.length_c   1.000
_cell.angle_alpha   90.00
_cell.angle_beta   90.00
_cell.angle_gamma   90.00
#
_symmetry.space_group_name_H-M   'P 1'
#
loop_
_entity.id
_entity.type
_entity.pdbx_description
1 polymer ?
#
loop_
_entity_poly.entity_id
_entity_poly.type
_entity_poly.pdbx_seq_one_letter_code
_entity_poly.pdbx_strand_id
1 'polypeptide(L)'
;MDDFLKTNYCVVKFSKKFNLKNVRENLDVKINAKKQNKTLDLIIKANNKILLCEAKHLNTAGGGQDKQISELIEILNLNEKNGVSYISFLDGKYSNILLSENGHGDKITTQRKEIKKFLNNNPNNYWVNTAGFTRLISDLK
;
A
#
# COMPACT_ATOMS: atom_id res chain seq x y z
N MET A 1 14.92 9.67 12.90
CA MET A 1 14.26 8.36 12.91
C MET A 1 13.87 8.03 14.34
N ASP A 2 14.70 8.40 15.31
CA ASP A 2 14.51 8.19 16.74
C ASP A 2 13.14 8.60 17.27
N ASP A 3 12.64 9.80 16.91
CA ASP A 3 11.31 10.26 17.33
C ASP A 3 10.19 9.33 16.83
N PHE A 4 10.32 8.83 15.61
CA PHE A 4 9.38 7.87 15.02
C PHE A 4 9.44 6.51 15.75
N LEU A 5 10.65 6.04 16.08
CA LEU A 5 10.83 4.79 16.82
C LEU A 5 10.36 4.87 18.28
N LYS A 6 10.40 6.06 18.90
CA LYS A 6 9.97 6.27 20.29
C LYS A 6 8.47 6.53 20.45
N THR A 7 7.79 7.03 19.41
CA THR A 7 6.36 7.37 19.49
C THR A 7 5.49 6.16 19.19
N ASN A 8 4.37 5.97 19.90
CA ASN A 8 3.44 4.86 19.64
C ASN A 8 2.66 5.04 18.34
N TYR A 9 2.17 6.25 18.06
CA TYR A 9 1.38 6.54 16.87
C TYR A 9 1.95 7.73 16.13
N CYS A 10 2.34 7.53 14.87
CA CYS A 10 2.79 8.63 14.02
C CYS A 10 2.68 8.27 12.54
N VAL A 11 2.63 9.30 11.70
CA VAL A 11 2.66 9.18 10.25
C VAL A 11 3.73 10.10 9.70
N VAL A 12 4.54 9.60 8.79
CA VAL A 12 5.57 10.38 8.11
C VAL A 12 5.54 10.09 6.61
N LYS A 13 6.00 11.06 5.82
CA LYS A 13 6.23 10.89 4.38
C LYS A 13 7.71 10.69 4.10
N PHE A 14 8.02 10.03 2.99
CA PHE A 14 9.40 9.95 2.53
C PHE A 14 9.97 11.36 2.27
N SER A 15 11.21 11.57 2.69
CA SER A 15 11.88 12.88 2.70
C SER A 15 13.40 12.68 2.82
N LYS A 16 14.18 13.78 2.90
CA LYS A 16 15.63 13.68 3.16
C LYS A 16 15.94 12.90 4.45
N LYS A 17 15.17 13.13 5.53
CA LYS A 17 15.30 12.44 6.84
C LYS A 17 14.76 11.00 6.78
N PHE A 18 13.62 10.81 6.11
CA PHE A 18 12.98 9.50 5.90
C PHE A 18 13.22 9.04 4.45
N ASN A 19 14.48 8.86 4.08
CA ASN A 19 14.84 8.35 2.76
C ASN A 19 14.83 6.81 2.76
N LEU A 20 14.87 6.20 1.57
CA LEU A 20 14.77 4.76 1.41
C LEU A 20 15.88 3.99 2.15
N LYS A 21 17.13 4.51 2.16
CA LYS A 21 18.24 3.89 2.88
C LYS A 21 17.96 3.85 4.38
N ASN A 22 17.62 4.99 4.97
CA ASN A 22 17.34 5.08 6.41
C ASN A 22 16.16 4.19 6.81
N VAL A 23 15.10 4.15 6.00
CA VAL A 23 13.93 3.31 6.26
C VAL A 23 14.28 1.83 6.21
N ARG A 24 15.04 1.39 5.20
CA ARG A 24 15.51 0.01 5.09
C ARG A 24 16.35 -0.41 6.28
N GLU A 25 17.31 0.41 6.68
CA GLU A 25 18.22 0.13 7.80
C GLU A 25 17.50 0.12 9.15
N ASN A 26 16.66 1.14 9.43
CA ASN A 26 16.05 1.29 10.76
C ASN A 26 14.82 0.42 10.95
N LEU A 27 14.12 0.08 9.88
CA LEU A 27 12.93 -0.77 9.96
C LEU A 27 13.25 -2.22 9.59
N ASP A 28 14.44 -2.55 9.09
CA ASP A 28 14.79 -3.88 8.55
C ASP A 28 13.83 -4.34 7.43
N VAL A 29 13.62 -3.46 6.44
CA VAL A 29 12.76 -3.71 5.28
C VAL A 29 13.56 -3.67 3.99
N LYS A 30 13.14 -4.41 2.97
CA LYS A 30 13.75 -4.39 1.64
C LYS A 30 13.09 -3.37 0.71
N ILE A 31 11.75 -3.32 0.69
CA ILE A 31 10.99 -2.50 -0.26
C ILE A 31 11.48 -2.76 -1.70
N ASN A 32 11.27 -3.99 -2.18
CA ASN A 32 11.72 -4.47 -3.48
C ASN A 32 10.70 -4.16 -4.61
N ALA A 33 10.23 -2.92 -4.70
CA ALA A 33 9.43 -2.51 -5.84
C ALA A 33 10.26 -2.62 -7.13
N LYS A 34 9.73 -3.28 -8.17
CA LYS A 34 10.46 -3.59 -9.43
C LYS A 34 11.08 -2.38 -10.11
N LYS A 35 10.51 -1.19 -9.92
CA LYS A 35 11.15 0.08 -10.30
C LYS A 35 12.10 0.50 -9.18
N GLN A 36 13.38 0.19 -9.35
CA GLN A 36 14.46 0.65 -8.46
C GLN A 36 14.26 2.14 -8.13
N ASN A 37 14.30 2.47 -6.84
CA ASN A 37 14.17 3.81 -6.26
C ASN A 37 12.76 4.40 -6.12
N LYS A 38 11.68 3.65 -6.40
CA LYS A 38 10.35 4.15 -6.05
C LYS A 38 10.18 4.15 -4.52
N THR A 39 9.88 5.33 -3.97
CA THR A 39 9.45 5.48 -2.57
C THR A 39 7.93 5.39 -2.52
N LEU A 40 7.41 4.88 -1.41
CA LEU A 40 5.97 4.88 -1.13
C LEU A 40 5.57 6.25 -0.59
N ASP A 41 4.28 6.54 -0.52
CA ASP A 41 3.80 7.86 -0.09
C ASP A 41 3.96 8.08 1.42
N LEU A 42 3.59 7.09 2.25
CA LEU A 42 3.57 7.22 3.71
C LEU A 42 4.18 6.01 4.44
N ILE A 43 4.68 6.29 5.64
CA ILE A 43 5.06 5.31 6.67
C ILE A 43 4.20 5.61 7.90
N ILE A 44 3.43 4.62 8.32
CA ILE A 44 2.47 4.71 9.43
C ILE A 44 2.95 3.79 10.53
N LYS A 45 3.03 4.31 11.76
CA LYS A 45 3.29 3.51 12.96
C LYS A 45 2.08 3.54 13.86
N ALA A 46 1.66 2.36 14.30
CA ALA A 46 0.61 2.16 15.29
C ALA A 46 1.08 1.08 16.29
N ASN A 47 1.54 1.53 17.46
CA ASN A 47 2.26 0.71 18.43
C ASN A 47 3.43 -0.06 17.78
N ASN A 48 3.37 -1.39 17.82
CA ASN A 48 4.37 -2.28 17.26
C ASN A 48 4.13 -2.60 15.77
N LYS A 49 3.06 -2.05 15.17
CA LYS A 49 2.74 -2.24 13.76
C LYS A 49 3.31 -1.10 12.93
N ILE A 50 3.91 -1.45 11.80
CA ILE A 50 4.41 -0.51 10.81
C ILE A 50 3.73 -0.84 9.49
N LEU A 51 3.16 0.17 8.85
CA LEU A 51 2.51 0.07 7.56
C LEU A 51 3.16 1.04 6.56
N LEU A 52 3.44 0.55 5.37
CA LEU A 52 3.95 1.34 4.26
C LEU A 52 2.85 1.52 3.21
N CYS A 53 2.49 2.76 2.90
CA CYS A 53 1.32 3.06 2.10
C CYS A 53 1.68 3.77 0.80
N GLU A 54 1.17 3.25 -0.32
CA GLU A 54 1.06 4.00 -1.58
C GLU A 54 -0.39 4.40 -1.79
N ALA A 55 -0.60 5.65 -2.14
CA ALA A 55 -1.90 6.24 -2.41
C ALA A 55 -2.00 6.64 -3.89
N LYS A 56 -3.16 6.36 -4.48
CA LYS A 56 -3.55 6.89 -5.78
C LYS A 56 -4.95 7.46 -5.71
N HIS A 57 -5.13 8.58 -6.40
CA HIS A 57 -6.42 9.21 -6.64
C HIS A 57 -6.63 9.25 -8.15
N LEU A 58 -7.65 8.56 -8.64
CA LEU A 58 -7.90 8.43 -10.08
C LEU A 58 -8.82 9.57 -10.53
N ASN A 59 -8.25 10.57 -11.21
CA ASN A 59 -8.98 11.75 -11.70
C ASN A 59 -9.45 11.65 -13.15
N THR A 60 -8.93 10.71 -13.93
CA THR A 60 -9.15 10.65 -15.39
C THR A 60 -9.16 9.21 -15.90
N ALA A 61 -10.07 8.89 -16.81
CA ALA A 61 -10.09 7.62 -17.53
C ALA A 61 -8.97 7.55 -18.58
N GLY A 62 -8.31 6.39 -18.73
CA GLY A 62 -7.32 6.14 -19.80
C GLY A 62 -6.10 5.33 -19.35
N GLY A 63 -5.08 5.20 -20.22
CA GLY A 63 -3.90 4.34 -19.97
C GLY A 63 -3.05 4.71 -18.74
N GLY A 64 -3.11 5.96 -18.28
CA GLY A 64 -2.44 6.39 -17.05
C GLY A 64 -3.02 5.74 -15.79
N GLN A 65 -4.33 5.51 -15.77
CA GLN A 65 -5.03 4.86 -14.66
C GLN A 65 -4.58 3.39 -14.52
N ASP A 66 -4.43 2.69 -15.63
CA ASP A 66 -4.04 1.27 -15.60
C ASP A 66 -2.66 1.06 -15.00
N LYS A 67 -1.71 1.91 -15.38
CA LYS A 67 -0.36 1.90 -14.83
C LYS A 67 -0.39 2.14 -13.33
N GLN A 68 -1.21 3.08 -12.85
CA GLN A 68 -1.36 3.35 -11.41
C GLN A 68 -1.96 2.16 -10.65
N ILE A 69 -2.97 1.49 -11.23
CA ILE A 69 -3.56 0.28 -10.64
C ILE A 69 -2.53 -0.85 -10.60
N SER A 70 -1.82 -1.12 -11.70
CA SER A 70 -0.76 -2.13 -11.73
C SER A 70 0.32 -1.85 -10.69
N GLU A 71 0.72 -0.60 -10.49
CA GLU A 71 1.67 -0.22 -9.44
C GLU A 71 1.14 -0.53 -8.03
N LEU A 72 -0.13 -0.26 -7.76
CA LEU A 72 -0.77 -0.64 -6.48
C LEU A 72 -0.85 -2.16 -6.29
N ILE A 73 -1.16 -2.91 -7.35
CA ILE A 73 -1.22 -4.38 -7.30
C ILE A 73 0.16 -4.97 -7.02
N GLU A 74 1.22 -4.44 -7.63
CA GLU A 74 2.60 -4.91 -7.40
C GLU A 74 3.06 -4.72 -5.95
N ILE A 75 2.61 -3.65 -5.28
CA ILE A 75 2.91 -3.39 -3.87
C ILE A 75 2.32 -4.47 -2.96
N LEU A 76 1.12 -4.98 -3.27
CA LEU A 76 0.49 -6.07 -2.50
C LEU A 76 1.30 -7.37 -2.53
N ASN A 77 2.14 -7.57 -3.55
CA ASN A 77 3.00 -8.74 -3.66
C ASN A 77 4.27 -8.63 -2.81
N LEU A 78 4.57 -7.47 -2.24
CA LEU A 78 5.72 -7.27 -1.38
C LEU A 78 5.49 -7.89 0.00
N ASN A 79 6.55 -8.42 0.60
CA ASN A 79 6.52 -9.00 1.94
C ASN A 79 7.87 -8.75 2.62
N GLU A 80 7.84 -8.53 3.92
CA GLU A 80 9.01 -8.30 4.76
C GLU A 80 9.02 -9.30 5.92
N LYS A 81 10.22 -9.70 6.36
CA LYS A 81 10.37 -10.74 7.41
C LYS A 81 9.94 -10.27 8.80
N ASN A 82 9.88 -8.97 9.01
CA ASN A 82 9.67 -8.28 10.29
C ASN A 82 8.20 -7.92 10.58
N GLY A 83 7.25 -8.39 9.75
CA GLY A 83 5.83 -8.12 9.95
C GLY A 83 5.37 -6.72 9.54
N VAL A 84 6.17 -5.98 8.75
CA VAL A 84 5.73 -4.74 8.10
C VAL A 84 4.67 -5.05 7.05
N SER A 85 3.58 -4.29 7.10
CA SER A 85 2.44 -4.42 6.17
C SER A 85 2.52 -3.39 5.06
N TYR A 86 2.05 -3.75 3.86
CA TYR A 86 1.86 -2.81 2.76
C TYR A 86 0.39 -2.45 2.59
N ILE A 87 0.12 -1.17 2.32
CA ILE A 87 -1.19 -0.64 1.99
C ILE A 87 -1.17 -0.12 0.56
N SER A 88 -2.05 -0.66 -0.26
CA SER A 88 -2.41 -0.13 -1.57
C SER A 88 -3.72 0.63 -1.45
N PHE A 89 -3.62 1.95 -1.37
CA PHE A 89 -4.76 2.85 -1.20
C PHE A 89 -5.22 3.40 -2.56
N LEU A 90 -6.48 3.17 -2.89
CA LEU A 90 -7.12 3.71 -4.08
C LEU A 90 -8.35 4.53 -3.69
N ASP A 91 -8.26 5.85 -3.85
CA ASP A 91 -9.40 6.72 -3.56
C ASP A 91 -10.51 6.58 -4.63
N GLY A 92 -11.74 6.79 -4.19
CA GLY A 92 -12.92 6.83 -5.03
C GLY A 92 -13.59 5.47 -5.26
N LYS A 93 -14.67 5.50 -6.04
CA LYS A 93 -15.55 4.35 -6.30
C LYS A 93 -14.90 3.28 -7.17
N TYR A 94 -13.80 3.58 -7.85
CA TYR A 94 -13.16 2.62 -8.76
C TYR A 94 -12.59 1.39 -8.03
N SER A 95 -12.16 1.55 -6.77
CA SER A 95 -11.81 0.41 -5.93
C SER A 95 -12.99 -0.58 -5.79
N ASN A 96 -14.23 -0.07 -5.70
CA ASN A 96 -15.41 -0.92 -5.57
C ASN A 96 -15.68 -1.69 -6.87
N ILE A 97 -15.41 -1.09 -8.02
CA ILE A 97 -15.50 -1.73 -9.34
C ILE A 97 -14.47 -2.87 -9.46
N LEU A 98 -13.23 -2.60 -9.06
CA LEU A 98 -12.16 -3.60 -9.06
C LEU A 98 -12.50 -4.78 -8.16
N LEU A 99 -13.13 -4.55 -7.00
CA LEU A 99 -13.47 -5.59 -6.04
C LEU A 99 -14.86 -6.22 -6.23
N SER A 100 -15.75 -5.64 -7.04
CA SER A 100 -17.10 -6.19 -7.26
C SER A 100 -17.06 -7.54 -7.98
N GLU A 101 -17.99 -8.44 -7.68
CA GLU A 101 -18.07 -9.75 -8.34
C GLU A 101 -18.73 -9.71 -9.72
N ASN A 102 -19.40 -8.60 -10.05
CA ASN A 102 -20.15 -8.46 -11.28
C ASN A 102 -19.24 -8.24 -12.50
N GLY A 103 -19.68 -8.74 -13.65
CA GLY A 103 -18.93 -8.77 -14.90
C GLY A 103 -18.38 -7.40 -15.31
N HIS A 104 -17.09 -7.38 -15.58
CA HIS A 104 -16.36 -6.27 -16.22
C HIS A 104 -15.45 -6.88 -17.28
N GLY A 105 -14.92 -6.05 -18.19
CA GLY A 105 -14.01 -6.52 -19.24
C GLY A 105 -12.79 -7.29 -18.71
N ASP A 106 -12.17 -8.10 -19.57
CA ASP A 106 -11.08 -9.04 -19.24
C ASP A 106 -9.96 -8.45 -18.38
N LYS A 107 -9.68 -7.16 -18.59
CA LYS A 107 -8.69 -6.40 -17.85
C LYS A 107 -8.99 -6.25 -16.37
N ILE A 108 -10.20 -5.79 -16.03
CA ILE A 108 -10.62 -5.64 -14.62
C ILE A 108 -10.66 -7.02 -13.96
N THR A 109 -11.11 -8.03 -14.70
CA THR A 109 -11.10 -9.43 -14.23
C THR A 109 -9.69 -9.91 -13.92
N THR A 110 -8.71 -9.57 -14.75
CA THR A 110 -7.29 -9.88 -14.52
C THR A 110 -6.76 -9.16 -13.28
N GLN A 111 -6.94 -7.84 -13.20
CA GLN A 111 -6.52 -7.03 -12.05
C GLN A 111 -7.10 -7.55 -10.74
N ARG A 112 -8.40 -7.90 -10.73
CA ARG A 112 -9.06 -8.50 -9.56
C ARG A 112 -8.45 -9.84 -9.15
N LYS A 113 -8.17 -10.71 -10.11
CA LYS A 113 -7.52 -12.02 -9.85
C LYS A 113 -6.13 -11.82 -9.23
N GLU A 114 -5.36 -10.85 -9.71
CA GLU A 114 -4.05 -10.52 -9.15
C GLU A 114 -4.15 -9.95 -7.74
N ILE A 115 -5.08 -9.01 -7.49
CA ILE A 115 -5.34 -8.48 -6.15
C ILE A 115 -5.67 -9.62 -5.18
N LYS A 116 -6.63 -10.49 -5.53
CA LYS A 116 -7.02 -11.63 -4.68
C LYS A 116 -5.84 -12.59 -4.46
N LYS A 117 -5.08 -12.91 -5.50
CA LYS A 117 -3.89 -13.77 -5.41
C LYS A 117 -2.86 -13.19 -4.44
N PHE A 118 -2.51 -11.91 -4.55
CA PHE A 118 -1.49 -11.31 -3.71
C PHE A 118 -1.94 -11.09 -2.28
N LEU A 119 -3.21 -10.76 -2.03
CA LEU A 119 -3.76 -10.70 -0.68
C LEU A 119 -3.80 -12.09 -0.01
N ASN A 120 -4.12 -13.14 -0.77
CA ASN A 120 -4.08 -14.51 -0.24
C ASN A 120 -2.66 -14.95 0.12
N ASN A 121 -1.66 -14.55 -0.69
CA ASN A 121 -0.26 -14.88 -0.43
C ASN A 121 0.37 -14.01 0.67
N ASN A 122 -0.12 -12.78 0.84
CA ASN A 122 0.37 -11.80 1.80
C ASN A 122 -0.80 -11.24 2.64
N PRO A 123 -1.36 -12.03 3.58
CA PRO A 123 -2.59 -11.68 4.30
C PRO A 123 -2.47 -10.47 5.23
N ASN A 124 -1.24 -10.02 5.51
CA ASN A 124 -0.98 -8.82 6.28
C ASN A 124 -0.91 -7.54 5.42
N ASN A 125 -1.12 -7.65 4.10
CA ASN A 125 -1.21 -6.50 3.21
C ASN A 125 -2.67 -6.12 2.96
N TYR A 126 -2.89 -4.86 2.58
CA TYR A 126 -4.24 -4.29 2.50
C TYR A 126 -4.47 -3.57 1.18
N TRP A 127 -5.57 -3.92 0.52
CA TRP A 127 -6.17 -3.08 -0.52
C TRP A 127 -7.35 -2.33 0.08
N VAL A 128 -7.33 -1.00 0.05
CA VAL A 128 -8.35 -0.19 0.71
C VAL A 128 -8.73 1.03 -0.12
N ASN A 129 -10.01 1.38 -0.04
CA ASN A 129 -10.51 2.71 -0.40
C ASN A 129 -10.55 3.62 0.85
N THR A 130 -11.09 4.83 0.71
CA THR A 130 -11.23 5.79 1.83
C THR A 130 -11.93 5.19 3.05
N ALA A 131 -13.06 4.53 2.88
CA ALA A 131 -13.79 3.91 4.00
C ALA A 131 -12.97 2.77 4.65
N GLY A 132 -12.36 1.91 3.83
CA GLY A 132 -11.51 0.81 4.31
C GLY A 132 -10.27 1.30 5.05
N PHE A 133 -9.66 2.39 4.59
CA PHE A 133 -8.48 2.98 5.24
C PHE A 133 -8.85 3.59 6.59
N THR A 134 -9.95 4.34 6.67
CA THR A 134 -10.45 4.86 7.96
C THR A 134 -10.72 3.73 8.94
N ARG A 135 -11.33 2.63 8.48
CA ARG A 135 -11.59 1.47 9.33
C ARG A 135 -10.30 0.80 9.79
N LEU A 136 -9.36 0.55 8.87
CA LEU A 136 -8.06 -0.04 9.19
C LEU A 136 -7.32 0.77 10.27
N ILE A 137 -7.26 2.09 10.14
CA ILE A 137 -6.61 2.94 11.14
C ILE A 137 -7.34 2.90 12.49
N SER A 138 -8.67 2.80 12.49
CA SER A 138 -9.44 2.65 13.72
C SER A 138 -9.18 1.33 14.43
N ASP A 139 -9.06 0.23 13.68
CA ASP A 139 -8.79 -1.10 14.24
C ASP A 139 -7.35 -1.24 14.78
N LEU A 140 -6.45 -0.33 14.38
CA LEU A 140 -5.04 -0.27 14.84
C LEU A 140 -4.81 0.63 16.07
N LYS A 141 -5.81 1.43 16.46
CA LYS A 141 -5.74 2.28 17.65
C LYS A 141 -5.97 1.45 18.91
#